data_AF-A0A7S0KZH5-F1
#
_entry.id   AF-A0A7S0KZH5-F1
#
_cell.length_a   1.000
_cell.length_b   1.000
_cell.length_c   1.000
_cell.angle_alpha   90.00
_cell.angle_beta   90.00
_cell.angle_gamma   90.00
#
_symmetry.space_group_name_H-M   'P 1'
#
loop_
_entity.id
_entity.type
_entity.pdbx_description
1 polymer ?
#
loop_
_entity_poly.entity_id
_entity_poly.type
_entity_poly.pdbx_seq_one_letter_code
_entity_poly.pdbx_strand_id
1 'polypeptide(L)'
;GSFDGSGVRVYVLDTGTRISHADFSGRGVPGWSYGTSSSWRTNGVITDSGCSAHGTHTASSIAGVVCGVAKQATIVPVQVLSCTNSGTISSVVAGMQWVVDDMKAQPEGTKAVVSMSLSSAFSITQNSMVNTLLAEDIVVVVSAGNDYVDACRSSPASAHFAITAGSYDEDKKLARFGSKGSNWGTCVDILAPGKSIMGAHSRSDTDVYFASGTSMSAPYVSGVVAQVRAAVPHLSAYEVRRLVLCISKVDEIQIPAATSGTPNLRLQGGSVLDLGSTWSCTSSPPPPASSSPPPFPPGATQTVIVQVRSDARPAEVSWTITPHSQGADIISGDAGPHPYWPKRNFVQLPYHSFFDFTIRDEGGDGIGSPGEWQVYVGGIDLLDGYGKAQNFGSEITYPDLYVASDQSGYNPIGLAPPSGGSINF
;
A
#
# COMPACT_ATOMS: atom_id res chain seq x y z
N GLY A 1 -7.66 22.12 -11.61
CA GLY A 1 -6.78 21.89 -10.47
C GLY A 1 -5.39 22.23 -10.92
N SER A 2 -4.70 23.08 -10.18
CA SER A 2 -3.30 23.47 -10.43
C SER A 2 -2.30 22.36 -10.10
N PHE A 3 -2.75 21.32 -9.40
CA PHE A 3 -1.93 20.16 -9.05
C PHE A 3 -2.05 19.11 -10.15
N ASP A 4 -0.96 18.81 -10.83
CA ASP A 4 -0.93 17.90 -11.98
C ASP A 4 -0.05 16.67 -11.76
N GLY A 5 0.56 16.53 -10.58
CA GLY A 5 1.46 15.42 -10.26
C GLY A 5 2.89 15.59 -10.79
N SER A 6 3.26 16.79 -11.25
CA SER A 6 4.64 17.10 -11.69
C SER A 6 5.68 16.66 -10.66
N GLY A 7 6.74 16.01 -11.13
CA GLY A 7 7.85 15.53 -10.28
C GLY A 7 7.57 14.26 -9.50
N VAL A 8 6.35 13.69 -9.58
CA VAL A 8 6.01 12.43 -8.93
C VAL A 8 6.14 11.27 -9.91
N ARG A 9 6.79 10.20 -9.46
CA ARG A 9 6.87 8.92 -10.19
C ARG A 9 5.73 8.00 -9.76
N VAL A 10 5.03 7.40 -10.70
CA VAL A 10 4.00 6.40 -10.40
C VAL A 10 4.38 5.06 -11.01
N TYR A 11 4.71 4.11 -10.13
CA TYR A 11 5.05 2.75 -10.49
C TYR A 11 3.76 1.94 -10.67
N VAL A 12 3.54 1.44 -11.88
CA VAL A 12 2.32 0.71 -12.25
C VAL A 12 2.65 -0.78 -12.28
N LEU A 13 2.31 -1.50 -11.21
CA LEU A 13 2.50 -2.94 -11.09
C LEU A 13 1.32 -3.66 -11.74
N ASP A 14 1.50 -4.09 -12.99
CA ASP A 14 0.39 -4.58 -13.83
C ASP A 14 0.91 -5.49 -14.97
N THR A 15 0.18 -5.58 -16.08
CA THR A 15 0.55 -6.31 -17.31
C THR A 15 1.63 -5.65 -18.15
N GLY A 16 2.15 -4.51 -17.68
CA GLY A 16 3.00 -3.61 -18.45
C GLY A 16 2.19 -2.54 -19.18
N THR A 17 2.90 -1.56 -19.73
CA THR A 17 2.30 -0.34 -20.29
C THR A 17 2.89 -0.04 -21.65
N ARG A 18 2.03 0.29 -22.63
CA ARG A 18 2.45 0.85 -23.91
C ARG A 18 2.76 2.34 -23.74
N ILE A 19 3.91 2.67 -23.17
CA ILE A 19 4.29 4.06 -22.85
C ILE A 19 4.45 4.96 -24.09
N SER A 20 4.55 4.37 -25.30
CA SER A 20 4.53 5.09 -26.58
C SER A 20 3.16 5.66 -26.95
N HIS A 21 2.10 5.25 -26.26
CA HIS A 21 0.74 5.74 -26.51
C HIS A 21 0.70 7.27 -26.35
N ALA A 22 0.07 7.95 -27.30
CA ALA A 22 0.01 9.41 -27.39
C ALA A 22 -0.57 10.05 -26.12
N ASP A 23 -1.44 9.32 -25.41
CA ASP A 23 -2.01 9.75 -24.14
C ASP A 23 -0.97 10.00 -23.03
N PHE A 24 0.21 9.36 -23.09
CA PHE A 24 1.30 9.63 -22.13
C PHE A 24 2.16 10.82 -22.54
N SER A 25 2.14 11.24 -23.80
CA SER A 25 2.88 12.40 -24.31
C SER A 25 4.36 12.40 -23.89
N GLY A 26 5.01 11.24 -23.91
CA GLY A 26 6.43 11.08 -23.55
C GLY A 26 6.72 11.02 -22.04
N ARG A 27 5.71 11.02 -21.17
CA ARG A 27 5.87 10.96 -19.70
C ARG A 27 5.95 9.53 -19.14
N GLY A 28 5.99 8.52 -20.00
CA GLY A 28 6.31 7.16 -19.59
C GLY A 28 7.80 6.90 -19.76
N VAL A 29 8.44 6.29 -18.76
CA VAL A 29 9.84 5.86 -18.82
C VAL A 29 9.93 4.34 -18.64
N PRO A 30 10.92 3.65 -19.22
CA PRO A 30 11.08 2.21 -19.02
C PRO A 30 11.28 1.87 -17.52
N GLY A 31 10.67 0.78 -17.08
CA GLY A 31 10.80 0.24 -15.73
C GLY A 31 11.28 -1.20 -15.75
N TRP A 32 10.47 -2.12 -15.23
CA TRP A 32 10.90 -3.50 -14.99
C TRP A 32 9.90 -4.57 -15.43
N SER A 33 10.40 -5.79 -15.59
CA SER A 33 9.67 -6.94 -16.06
C SER A 33 10.11 -8.20 -15.34
N TYR A 34 9.15 -8.96 -14.81
CA TYR A 34 9.45 -10.24 -14.18
C TYR A 34 9.96 -11.27 -15.21
N GLY A 35 11.12 -11.88 -14.95
CA GLY A 35 11.76 -12.82 -15.87
C GLY A 35 12.47 -12.15 -17.05
N THR A 36 12.85 -12.92 -18.07
CA THR A 36 13.63 -12.42 -19.20
C THR A 36 12.82 -11.56 -20.16
N SER A 37 13.47 -10.54 -20.73
CA SER A 37 12.90 -9.74 -21.81
C SER A 37 12.50 -10.60 -23.00
N SER A 38 11.43 -10.22 -23.67
CA SER A 38 10.91 -10.85 -24.89
C SER A 38 10.69 -9.82 -25.98
N SER A 39 10.42 -10.27 -27.21
CA SER A 39 10.13 -9.38 -28.34
C SER A 39 8.90 -8.49 -28.13
N TRP A 40 7.96 -8.92 -27.28
CA TRP A 40 6.74 -8.19 -26.97
C TRP A 40 6.82 -7.34 -25.69
N ARG A 41 7.82 -7.58 -24.83
CA ARG A 41 7.99 -6.88 -23.54
C ARG A 41 9.44 -6.75 -23.12
N THR A 42 9.83 -5.53 -22.78
CA THR A 42 11.13 -5.21 -22.17
C THR A 42 10.95 -4.08 -21.18
N ASN A 43 11.53 -4.18 -19.98
CA ASN A 43 11.50 -3.10 -18.97
C ASN A 43 10.08 -2.58 -18.68
N GLY A 44 9.11 -3.49 -18.59
CA GLY A 44 7.71 -3.19 -18.31
C GLY A 44 6.95 -2.61 -19.49
N VAL A 45 7.66 -2.20 -20.54
CA VAL A 45 7.07 -1.68 -21.77
C VAL A 45 6.58 -2.83 -22.62
N ILE A 46 5.32 -2.76 -23.04
CA ILE A 46 4.71 -3.72 -23.98
C ILE A 46 4.55 -3.09 -25.36
N THR A 47 4.84 -3.85 -26.40
CA THR A 47 4.74 -3.42 -27.81
C THR A 47 3.76 -4.24 -28.63
N ASP A 48 3.38 -5.43 -28.14
CA ASP A 48 2.47 -6.35 -28.81
C ASP A 48 0.99 -5.99 -28.54
N SER A 49 0.26 -5.80 -29.63
CA SER A 49 -1.18 -5.51 -29.64
C SER A 49 -2.07 -6.66 -29.12
N GLY A 50 -1.56 -7.89 -29.05
CA GLY A 50 -2.25 -9.07 -28.54
C GLY A 50 -2.16 -9.26 -27.03
N CYS A 51 -1.30 -8.50 -26.35
CA CYS A 51 -1.19 -8.53 -24.90
C CYS A 51 -2.24 -7.65 -24.22
N SER A 52 -2.62 -8.03 -23.00
CA SER A 52 -3.61 -7.30 -22.22
C SER A 52 -3.32 -5.79 -22.18
N ALA A 53 -4.37 -5.01 -22.45
CA ALA A 53 -4.36 -3.56 -22.36
C ALA A 53 -4.47 -3.03 -20.93
N HIS A 54 -4.65 -3.93 -19.95
CA HIS A 54 -5.00 -3.58 -18.58
C HIS A 54 -4.02 -2.56 -17.95
N GLY A 55 -2.72 -2.86 -17.94
CA GLY A 55 -1.72 -1.93 -17.40
C GLY A 55 -1.55 -0.63 -18.19
N THR A 56 -1.91 -0.62 -19.47
CA THR A 56 -1.94 0.62 -20.28
C THR A 56 -3.14 1.49 -19.90
N HIS A 57 -4.30 0.88 -19.69
CA HIS A 57 -5.50 1.57 -19.25
C HIS A 57 -5.35 2.12 -17.83
N THR A 58 -4.87 1.30 -16.89
CA THR A 58 -4.55 1.71 -15.51
C THR A 58 -3.61 2.91 -15.51
N ALA A 59 -2.49 2.84 -16.23
CA ALA A 59 -1.53 3.94 -16.32
C ALA A 59 -2.15 5.22 -16.92
N SER A 60 -3.01 5.09 -17.94
CA SER A 60 -3.68 6.23 -18.56
C SER A 60 -4.69 6.91 -17.63
N SER A 61 -5.36 6.15 -16.78
CA SER A 61 -6.27 6.71 -15.76
C SER A 61 -5.50 7.51 -14.69
N ILE A 62 -4.24 7.15 -14.43
CA ILE A 62 -3.36 7.90 -13.54
C ILE A 62 -2.91 9.20 -14.20
N ALA A 63 -2.28 9.11 -15.38
CA ALA A 63 -1.51 10.23 -15.93
C ALA A 63 -1.75 10.54 -17.42
N GLY A 64 -2.75 9.96 -18.07
CA GLY A 64 -3.11 10.27 -19.46
C GLY A 64 -3.47 11.75 -19.66
N VAL A 65 -3.10 12.35 -20.80
CA VAL A 65 -3.46 13.74 -21.11
C VAL A 65 -4.96 13.93 -21.32
N VAL A 66 -5.66 12.89 -21.79
CA VAL A 66 -7.11 12.95 -22.04
C VAL A 66 -7.88 12.82 -20.72
N CYS A 67 -7.83 11.64 -20.09
CA CYS A 67 -8.64 11.29 -18.92
C CYS A 67 -7.85 11.10 -17.62
N GLY A 68 -6.52 11.22 -17.64
CA GLY A 68 -5.71 11.05 -16.45
C GLY A 68 -5.93 12.13 -15.39
N VAL A 69 -5.74 11.75 -14.13
CA VAL A 69 -5.89 12.63 -12.97
C VAL A 69 -4.64 13.49 -12.76
N ALA A 70 -3.46 12.86 -12.72
CA ALA A 70 -2.15 13.48 -12.54
C ALA A 70 -1.42 13.62 -13.88
N LYS A 71 -1.89 14.57 -14.71
CA LYS A 71 -1.47 14.75 -16.11
C LYS A 71 -0.01 15.15 -16.34
N GLN A 72 0.81 15.34 -15.30
CA GLN A 72 2.25 15.58 -15.40
C GLN A 72 3.08 14.58 -14.56
N ALA A 73 2.45 13.58 -13.95
CA ALA A 73 3.19 12.50 -13.31
C ALA A 73 3.95 11.65 -14.35
N THR A 74 5.08 11.09 -13.92
CA THR A 74 5.89 10.15 -14.71
C THR A 74 5.39 8.73 -14.47
N ILE A 75 5.04 8.00 -15.54
CA ILE A 75 4.63 6.59 -15.45
C ILE A 75 5.86 5.70 -15.58
N VAL A 76 6.01 4.77 -14.63
CA VAL A 76 7.04 3.72 -14.65
C VAL A 76 6.35 2.35 -14.65
N PRO A 77 6.34 1.60 -15.76
CA PRO A 77 5.70 0.31 -15.80
C PRO A 77 6.53 -0.75 -15.10
N VAL A 78 5.90 -1.51 -14.21
CA VAL A 78 6.49 -2.66 -13.52
C VAL A 78 5.64 -3.86 -13.88
N GLN A 79 6.04 -4.58 -14.93
CA GLN A 79 5.27 -5.72 -15.37
C GLN A 79 5.49 -6.89 -14.41
N VAL A 80 4.40 -7.33 -13.79
CA VAL A 80 4.31 -8.47 -12.87
C VAL A 80 3.22 -9.46 -13.29
N LEU A 81 2.33 -9.07 -14.22
CA LEU A 81 1.28 -9.92 -14.78
C LEU A 81 1.54 -10.20 -16.26
N SER A 82 1.31 -11.45 -16.69
CA SER A 82 1.46 -11.88 -18.09
C SER A 82 0.45 -11.21 -19.05
N CYS A 83 0.61 -11.44 -20.36
CA CYS A 83 -0.33 -10.96 -21.38
C CYS A 83 -1.77 -11.47 -21.17
N THR A 84 -1.95 -12.57 -20.45
CA THR A 84 -3.25 -13.15 -20.10
C THR A 84 -3.66 -12.77 -18.68
N ASN A 85 -3.19 -11.63 -18.17
CA ASN A 85 -3.71 -11.04 -16.95
C ASN A 85 -3.44 -11.87 -15.67
N SER A 86 -2.40 -12.69 -15.69
CA SER A 86 -2.08 -13.61 -14.59
C SER A 86 -0.65 -13.47 -14.10
N GLY A 87 -0.45 -13.61 -12.79
CA GLY A 87 0.87 -13.56 -12.18
C GLY A 87 0.97 -14.46 -10.95
N THR A 88 2.13 -14.43 -10.30
CA THR A 88 2.38 -15.12 -9.03
C THR A 88 2.69 -14.13 -7.93
N ILE A 89 2.46 -14.51 -6.66
CA ILE A 89 2.91 -13.71 -5.51
C ILE A 89 4.39 -13.35 -5.63
N SER A 90 5.23 -14.31 -6.04
CA SER A 90 6.67 -14.06 -6.24
C SER A 90 6.96 -12.99 -7.29
N SER A 91 6.21 -12.94 -8.39
CA SER A 91 6.39 -11.91 -9.41
C SER A 91 6.02 -10.52 -8.92
N VAL A 92 4.96 -10.41 -8.10
CA VAL A 92 4.52 -9.15 -7.51
C VAL A 92 5.50 -8.68 -6.45
N VAL A 93 5.90 -9.54 -5.52
CA VAL A 93 6.89 -9.22 -4.48
C VAL A 93 8.23 -8.81 -5.10
N ALA A 94 8.69 -9.50 -6.16
CA ALA A 94 9.90 -9.11 -6.88
C ALA A 94 9.76 -7.73 -7.56
N GLY A 95 8.58 -7.42 -8.11
CA GLY A 95 8.29 -6.08 -8.65
C GLY A 95 8.29 -5.00 -7.57
N MET A 96 7.69 -5.27 -6.40
CA MET A 96 7.71 -4.34 -5.25
C MET A 96 9.14 -4.11 -4.75
N GLN A 97 9.96 -5.16 -4.66
CA GLN A 97 11.38 -5.03 -4.30
C GLN A 97 12.14 -4.21 -5.34
N TRP A 98 11.90 -4.43 -6.64
CA TRP A 98 12.56 -3.63 -7.67
C TRP A 98 12.19 -2.14 -7.57
N VAL A 99 10.96 -1.81 -7.18
CA VAL A 99 10.55 -0.40 -6.94
C VAL A 99 11.35 0.21 -5.80
N VAL A 100 11.57 -0.53 -4.70
CA VAL A 100 12.45 -0.08 -3.60
C VAL A 100 13.85 0.24 -4.12
N ASP A 101 14.41 -0.65 -4.92
CA ASP A 101 15.77 -0.50 -5.45
C ASP A 101 15.85 0.69 -6.45
N ASP A 102 14.87 0.85 -7.33
CA ASP A 102 14.80 1.99 -8.26
C ASP A 102 14.65 3.31 -7.51
N MET A 103 13.81 3.37 -6.47
CA MET A 103 13.64 4.57 -5.64
C MET A 103 14.89 4.95 -4.86
N LYS A 104 15.66 3.97 -4.38
CA LYS A 104 16.98 4.21 -3.75
C LYS A 104 18.00 4.79 -4.73
N ALA A 105 17.86 4.51 -6.01
CA ALA A 105 18.71 5.05 -7.07
C ALA A 105 18.24 6.44 -7.58
N GLN A 106 17.02 6.86 -7.24
CA GLN A 106 16.54 8.21 -7.60
C GLN A 106 17.20 9.28 -6.72
N PRO A 107 17.22 10.55 -7.17
CA PRO A 107 17.65 11.67 -6.34
C PRO A 107 16.89 11.74 -5.01
N GLU A 108 17.58 12.17 -3.95
CA GLU A 108 16.98 12.36 -2.64
C GLU A 108 15.76 13.31 -2.73
N GLY A 109 14.69 12.97 -2.00
CA GLY A 109 13.44 13.72 -2.01
C GLY A 109 12.51 13.40 -3.19
N THR A 110 12.90 12.50 -4.11
CA THR A 110 11.99 12.00 -5.15
C THR A 110 10.73 11.41 -4.52
N LYS A 111 9.56 11.80 -5.02
CA LYS A 111 8.27 11.31 -4.51
C LYS A 111 7.69 10.27 -5.43
N ALA A 112 7.13 9.23 -4.83
CA ALA A 112 6.56 8.11 -5.56
C ALA A 112 5.23 7.61 -5.02
N VAL A 113 4.50 6.96 -5.92
CA VAL A 113 3.28 6.19 -5.67
C VAL A 113 3.43 4.83 -6.36
N VAL A 114 3.01 3.77 -5.69
CA VAL A 114 2.84 2.44 -6.28
C VAL A 114 1.34 2.21 -6.50
N SER A 115 0.95 1.89 -7.73
CA SER A 115 -0.42 1.54 -8.08
C SER A 115 -0.49 0.06 -8.45
N MET A 116 -1.30 -0.71 -7.73
CA MET A 116 -1.46 -2.15 -7.91
C MET A 116 -2.94 -2.48 -8.18
N SER A 117 -3.30 -2.54 -9.45
CA SER A 117 -4.63 -2.96 -9.89
C SER A 117 -4.66 -4.48 -10.09
N LEU A 118 -4.46 -5.23 -9.01
CA LEU A 118 -4.39 -6.69 -9.02
C LEU A 118 -4.90 -7.25 -7.69
N SER A 119 -5.28 -8.53 -7.69
CA SER A 119 -5.74 -9.22 -6.48
C SER A 119 -5.28 -10.67 -6.43
N SER A 120 -5.09 -11.17 -5.22
CA SER A 120 -4.81 -12.57 -4.94
C SER A 120 -5.56 -13.02 -3.69
N ALA A 121 -5.52 -14.31 -3.41
CA ALA A 121 -5.78 -14.79 -2.05
C ALA A 121 -4.87 -14.06 -1.05
N PHE A 122 -5.33 -13.94 0.20
CA PHE A 122 -4.55 -13.35 1.30
C PHE A 122 -3.11 -13.90 1.31
N SER A 123 -2.15 -12.98 1.33
CA SER A 123 -0.72 -13.26 1.33
C SER A 123 -0.03 -12.30 2.27
N ILE A 124 0.50 -12.86 3.36
CA ILE A 124 1.22 -12.06 4.34
C ILE A 124 2.49 -11.44 3.77
N THR A 125 3.22 -12.19 2.93
CA THR A 125 4.42 -11.70 2.26
C THR A 125 4.11 -10.49 1.38
N GLN A 126 3.00 -10.53 0.63
CA GLN A 126 2.61 -9.41 -0.22
C GLN A 126 2.17 -8.20 0.62
N ASN A 127 1.46 -8.42 1.72
CA ASN A 127 1.07 -7.35 2.64
C ASN A 127 2.29 -6.72 3.33
N SER A 128 3.25 -7.51 3.82
CA SER A 128 4.47 -6.99 4.46
C SER A 128 5.30 -6.12 3.51
N MET A 129 5.34 -6.43 2.21
CA MET A 129 6.03 -5.58 1.24
C MET A 129 5.40 -4.19 1.08
N VAL A 130 4.12 -4.01 1.45
CA VAL A 130 3.50 -2.66 1.51
C VAL A 130 4.16 -1.83 2.61
N ASN A 131 4.50 -2.45 3.74
CA ASN A 131 5.22 -1.78 4.84
C ASN A 131 6.63 -1.37 4.39
N THR A 132 7.32 -2.25 3.66
CA THR A 132 8.65 -1.94 3.10
C THR A 132 8.59 -0.75 2.14
N LEU A 133 7.58 -0.68 1.26
CA LEU A 133 7.39 0.47 0.37
C LEU A 133 7.09 1.76 1.15
N LEU A 134 6.25 1.68 2.19
CA LEU A 134 5.96 2.83 3.04
C LEU A 134 7.22 3.36 3.75
N ALA A 135 8.08 2.47 4.24
CA ALA A 135 9.35 2.83 4.90
C ALA A 135 10.32 3.56 3.96
N GLU A 136 10.20 3.35 2.65
CA GLU A 136 10.96 4.08 1.62
C GLU A 136 10.22 5.34 1.13
N ASP A 137 9.25 5.84 1.93
CA ASP A 137 8.41 6.99 1.64
C ASP A 137 7.64 6.84 0.31
N ILE A 138 7.06 5.66 0.05
CA ILE A 138 6.24 5.38 -1.14
C ILE A 138 4.79 5.13 -0.71
N VAL A 139 3.83 5.87 -1.29
CA VAL A 139 2.40 5.61 -1.04
C VAL A 139 1.95 4.44 -1.90
N VAL A 140 1.29 3.45 -1.30
CA VAL A 140 0.79 2.27 -2.03
C VAL A 140 -0.73 2.36 -2.16
N VAL A 141 -1.23 2.21 -3.39
CA VAL A 141 -2.66 2.23 -3.71
C VAL A 141 -3.01 0.92 -4.41
N VAL A 142 -4.07 0.26 -3.94
CA VAL A 142 -4.43 -1.09 -4.37
C VAL A 142 -5.91 -1.19 -4.69
N SER A 143 -6.28 -2.09 -5.59
CA SER A 143 -7.69 -2.42 -5.86
C SER A 143 -8.29 -3.28 -4.75
N ALA A 144 -9.53 -3.00 -4.34
CA ALA A 144 -10.24 -3.83 -3.35
C ALA A 144 -10.56 -5.25 -3.86
N GLY A 145 -10.68 -5.43 -5.18
CA GLY A 145 -11.10 -6.68 -5.83
C GLY A 145 -12.54 -6.65 -6.34
N ASN A 146 -12.89 -7.62 -7.18
CA ASN A 146 -14.08 -7.56 -8.04
C ASN A 146 -15.08 -8.70 -7.81
N ASP A 147 -15.04 -9.36 -6.64
CA ASP A 147 -15.82 -10.56 -6.34
C ASP A 147 -17.07 -10.29 -5.48
N TYR A 148 -17.29 -9.03 -5.08
CA TYR A 148 -18.36 -8.63 -4.15
C TYR A 148 -18.29 -9.36 -2.80
N VAL A 149 -17.07 -9.57 -2.30
CA VAL A 149 -16.78 -10.17 -0.99
C VAL A 149 -16.03 -9.18 -0.10
N ASP A 150 -15.80 -9.57 1.15
CA ASP A 150 -14.95 -8.81 2.07
C ASP A 150 -13.50 -8.69 1.52
N ALA A 151 -13.05 -7.46 1.31
CA ALA A 151 -11.72 -7.12 0.78
C ALA A 151 -10.58 -7.61 1.68
N CYS A 152 -10.83 -7.78 2.99
CA CYS A 152 -9.86 -8.28 3.95
C CYS A 152 -9.40 -9.72 3.66
N ARG A 153 -10.12 -10.45 2.79
CA ARG A 153 -9.79 -11.83 2.40
C ARG A 153 -8.77 -11.94 1.26
N SER A 154 -8.35 -10.81 0.71
CA SER A 154 -7.47 -10.73 -0.46
C SER A 154 -6.25 -9.86 -0.19
N SER A 155 -5.19 -10.09 -0.94
CA SER A 155 -3.99 -9.25 -0.95
C SER A 155 -3.79 -8.61 -2.33
N PRO A 156 -3.26 -7.38 -2.39
CA PRO A 156 -2.79 -6.54 -1.28
C PRO A 156 -3.90 -5.70 -0.63
N ALA A 157 -5.18 -5.92 -0.95
CA ALA A 157 -6.32 -5.17 -0.40
C ALA A 157 -6.43 -5.20 1.14
N SER A 158 -5.92 -6.25 1.79
CA SER A 158 -5.87 -6.39 3.25
C SER A 158 -4.62 -5.77 3.89
N ALA A 159 -3.71 -5.18 3.10
CA ALA A 159 -2.52 -4.53 3.64
C ALA A 159 -2.89 -3.19 4.28
N HIS A 160 -2.65 -3.06 5.59
CA HIS A 160 -3.16 -1.94 6.38
C HIS A 160 -2.68 -0.56 5.90
N PHE A 161 -1.42 -0.45 5.49
CA PHE A 161 -0.85 0.83 5.04
C PHE A 161 -1.08 1.14 3.56
N ALA A 162 -1.72 0.24 2.81
CA ALA A 162 -2.20 0.57 1.49
C ALA A 162 -3.38 1.54 1.58
N ILE A 163 -3.68 2.21 0.47
CA ILE A 163 -4.98 2.83 0.23
C ILE A 163 -5.76 1.88 -0.67
N THR A 164 -6.68 1.13 -0.08
CA THR A 164 -7.50 0.16 -0.79
C THR A 164 -8.73 0.84 -1.39
N ALA A 165 -8.78 0.84 -2.72
CA ALA A 165 -9.81 1.51 -3.51
C ALA A 165 -10.95 0.55 -3.89
N GLY A 166 -12.13 0.80 -3.33
CA GLY A 166 -13.39 0.24 -3.81
C GLY A 166 -13.98 1.06 -4.96
N SER A 167 -15.01 0.52 -5.60
CA SER A 167 -15.57 1.09 -6.84
C SER A 167 -17.01 1.53 -6.68
N TYR A 168 -17.35 2.70 -7.25
CA TYR A 168 -18.73 3.16 -7.42
C TYR A 168 -19.04 3.48 -8.90
N ASP A 169 -20.33 3.49 -9.24
CA ASP A 169 -20.84 3.80 -10.59
C ASP A 169 -21.39 5.23 -10.73
N GLU A 170 -21.83 5.59 -11.94
CA GLU A 170 -22.33 6.94 -12.25
C GLU A 170 -23.53 7.39 -11.39
N ASP A 171 -24.31 6.44 -10.86
CA ASP A 171 -25.44 6.69 -9.94
C ASP A 171 -24.98 6.89 -8.48
N LYS A 172 -23.67 6.92 -8.23
CA LYS A 172 -23.06 6.90 -6.90
C LYS A 172 -23.51 5.67 -6.08
N LYS A 173 -23.61 4.50 -6.70
CA LYS A 173 -23.85 3.23 -5.98
C LYS A 173 -22.56 2.42 -5.92
N LEU A 174 -22.39 1.61 -4.88
CA LEU A 174 -21.32 0.61 -4.85
C LEU A 174 -21.39 -0.25 -6.13
N ALA A 175 -20.29 -0.29 -6.87
CA ALA A 175 -20.30 -0.75 -8.25
C ALA A 175 -20.60 -2.26 -8.36
N ARG A 176 -21.39 -2.59 -9.37
CA ARG A 176 -21.73 -3.97 -9.76
C ARG A 176 -21.22 -4.26 -11.16
N PHE A 177 -20.63 -5.43 -11.35
CA PHE A 177 -20.04 -5.92 -12.61
C PHE A 177 -20.77 -7.21 -13.03
N GLY A 178 -22.10 -7.11 -13.17
CA GLY A 178 -22.98 -8.27 -13.35
C GLY A 178 -23.31 -8.96 -12.03
N SER A 179 -23.03 -10.27 -11.92
CA SER A 179 -23.26 -11.05 -10.70
C SER A 179 -22.22 -10.76 -9.59
N LYS A 180 -21.09 -10.13 -9.94
CA LYS A 180 -20.07 -9.65 -9.01
C LYS A 180 -20.11 -8.12 -8.85
N GLY A 181 -19.10 -7.53 -8.23
CA GLY A 181 -19.01 -6.09 -7.95
C GLY A 181 -17.79 -5.75 -7.12
N SER A 182 -17.69 -4.49 -6.70
CA SER A 182 -16.63 -4.07 -5.78
C SER A 182 -16.64 -4.94 -4.53
N ASN A 183 -15.47 -5.43 -4.14
CA ASN A 183 -15.27 -5.89 -2.78
C ASN A 183 -15.52 -4.73 -1.80
N TRP A 184 -15.82 -5.10 -0.56
CA TRP A 184 -16.37 -4.21 0.46
C TRP A 184 -15.76 -4.52 1.83
N GLY A 185 -16.16 -3.76 2.84
CA GLY A 185 -15.77 -4.00 4.23
C GLY A 185 -14.68 -3.06 4.74
N THR A 186 -14.17 -3.37 5.92
CA THR A 186 -13.30 -2.47 6.70
C THR A 186 -11.91 -2.31 6.12
N CYS A 187 -11.48 -3.21 5.23
CA CYS A 187 -10.20 -3.08 4.52
C CYS A 187 -10.29 -2.19 3.27
N VAL A 188 -11.47 -1.65 2.93
CA VAL A 188 -11.59 -0.59 1.91
C VAL A 188 -11.40 0.75 2.61
N ASP A 189 -10.50 1.59 2.12
CA ASP A 189 -10.30 2.93 2.70
C ASP A 189 -11.15 3.99 1.99
N ILE A 190 -11.31 3.85 0.67
CA ILE A 190 -11.87 4.90 -0.19
C ILE A 190 -12.58 4.32 -1.41
N LEU A 191 -13.59 5.03 -1.90
CA LEU A 191 -14.38 4.68 -3.07
C LEU A 191 -14.10 5.65 -4.22
N ALA A 192 -13.76 5.12 -5.39
CA ALA A 192 -13.47 5.89 -6.59
C ALA A 192 -14.27 5.37 -7.82
N PRO A 193 -14.47 6.20 -8.87
CA PRO A 193 -15.15 5.74 -10.08
C PRO A 193 -14.46 4.50 -10.67
N GLY A 194 -15.23 3.48 -11.02
CA GLY A 194 -14.64 2.29 -11.66
C GLY A 194 -15.60 1.51 -12.56
N LYS A 195 -16.69 2.12 -13.01
CA LYS A 195 -17.58 1.55 -14.03
C LYS A 195 -17.56 2.40 -15.28
N SER A 196 -17.42 1.76 -16.44
CA SER A 196 -17.36 2.40 -17.76
C SER A 196 -16.33 3.52 -17.82
N ILE A 197 -15.10 3.25 -17.39
CA ILE A 197 -13.99 4.19 -17.40
C ILE A 197 -13.24 4.10 -18.74
N MET A 198 -13.15 5.23 -19.44
CA MET A 198 -12.35 5.34 -20.66
C MET A 198 -10.85 5.42 -20.33
N GLY A 199 -10.02 4.73 -21.10
CA GLY A 199 -8.56 4.79 -21.00
C GLY A 199 -7.87 4.25 -22.25
N ALA A 200 -6.55 4.41 -22.31
CA ALA A 200 -5.72 3.98 -23.43
C ALA A 200 -5.69 2.45 -23.57
N HIS A 201 -5.69 1.98 -24.81
CA HIS A 201 -5.51 0.57 -25.16
C HIS A 201 -4.07 0.33 -25.65
N SER A 202 -3.49 -0.81 -25.33
CA SER A 202 -2.17 -1.23 -25.84
C SER A 202 -2.12 -1.62 -27.34
N ARG A 203 -3.25 -1.55 -28.08
CA ARG A 203 -3.34 -2.08 -29.45
C ARG A 203 -2.63 -1.19 -30.46
N SER A 204 -2.72 0.11 -30.27
CA SER A 204 -2.05 1.14 -31.06
C SER A 204 -1.60 2.27 -30.13
N ASP A 205 -0.92 3.29 -30.66
CA ASP A 205 -0.54 4.46 -29.86
C ASP A 205 -1.67 5.50 -29.70
N THR A 206 -2.89 5.21 -30.18
CA THR A 206 -4.03 6.12 -30.12
C THR A 206 -5.35 5.46 -29.71
N ASP A 207 -5.40 4.13 -29.62
CA ASP A 207 -6.63 3.40 -29.33
C ASP A 207 -7.07 3.61 -27.89
N VAL A 208 -8.39 3.71 -27.67
CA VAL A 208 -8.99 3.83 -26.34
C VAL A 208 -10.10 2.79 -26.18
N TYR A 209 -10.41 2.43 -24.94
CA TYR A 209 -11.52 1.55 -24.61
C TYR A 209 -12.11 1.83 -23.23
N PHE A 210 -13.32 1.33 -23.00
CA PHE A 210 -13.99 1.39 -21.71
C PHE A 210 -13.75 0.10 -20.92
N ALA A 211 -13.37 0.25 -19.66
CA ALA A 211 -13.16 -0.84 -18.71
C ALA A 211 -13.96 -0.61 -17.43
N SER A 212 -14.23 -1.68 -16.67
CA SER A 212 -14.88 -1.60 -15.36
C SER A 212 -14.19 -2.54 -14.38
N GLY A 213 -14.05 -2.10 -13.13
CA GLY A 213 -13.42 -2.82 -12.05
C GLY A 213 -12.85 -1.87 -10.99
N THR A 214 -12.58 -2.41 -9.81
CA THR A 214 -11.74 -1.73 -8.80
C THR A 214 -10.33 -1.45 -9.32
N SER A 215 -9.90 -2.18 -10.34
CA SER A 215 -8.69 -1.90 -11.13
C SER A 215 -8.70 -0.55 -11.85
N MET A 216 -9.88 0.04 -12.08
CA MET A 216 -10.01 1.41 -12.60
C MET A 216 -10.17 2.42 -11.45
N SER A 217 -10.73 2.01 -10.31
CA SER A 217 -10.82 2.85 -9.11
C SER A 217 -9.44 3.15 -8.49
N ALA A 218 -8.59 2.13 -8.34
CA ALA A 218 -7.23 2.28 -7.81
C ALA A 218 -6.40 3.34 -8.55
N PRO A 219 -6.29 3.36 -9.89
CA PRO A 219 -5.51 4.38 -10.59
C PRO A 219 -6.08 5.79 -10.47
N TYR A 220 -7.40 5.98 -10.33
CA TYR A 220 -7.95 7.30 -9.99
C TYR A 220 -7.42 7.78 -8.64
N VAL A 221 -7.43 6.90 -7.62
CA VAL A 221 -6.87 7.21 -6.30
C VAL A 221 -5.36 7.49 -6.40
N SER A 222 -4.60 6.65 -7.11
CA SER A 222 -3.16 6.85 -7.35
C SER A 222 -2.84 8.19 -7.98
N GLY A 223 -3.66 8.63 -8.94
CA GLY A 223 -3.53 9.95 -9.56
C GLY A 223 -3.78 11.09 -8.57
N VAL A 224 -4.80 10.98 -7.71
CA VAL A 224 -5.03 12.00 -6.66
C VAL A 224 -3.88 12.01 -5.64
N VAL A 225 -3.40 10.85 -5.22
CA VAL A 225 -2.22 10.73 -4.36
C VAL A 225 -1.02 11.41 -5.00
N ALA A 226 -0.79 11.22 -6.31
CA ALA A 226 0.30 11.90 -7.02
C ALA A 226 0.11 13.43 -7.07
N GLN A 227 -1.12 13.93 -7.27
CA GLN A 227 -1.40 15.37 -7.17
C GLN A 227 -1.08 15.91 -5.76
N VAL A 228 -1.47 15.19 -4.71
CA VAL A 228 -1.20 15.58 -3.32
C VAL A 228 0.30 15.55 -3.03
N ARG A 229 1.03 14.50 -3.44
CA ARG A 229 2.49 14.43 -3.26
C ARG A 229 3.23 15.58 -3.94
N ALA A 230 2.79 15.99 -5.13
CA ALA A 230 3.36 17.13 -5.84
C ALA A 230 3.04 18.47 -5.14
N ALA A 231 1.84 18.60 -4.57
CA ALA A 231 1.38 19.81 -3.90
C ALA A 231 2.05 20.05 -2.54
N VAL A 232 2.29 18.99 -1.77
CA VAL A 232 2.83 19.04 -0.41
C VAL A 232 4.01 18.05 -0.27
N PRO A 233 5.13 18.29 -0.97
CA PRO A 233 6.24 17.32 -1.06
C PRO A 233 7.00 17.11 0.24
N HIS A 234 6.75 17.90 1.29
CA HIS A 234 7.34 17.70 2.61
C HIS A 234 6.63 16.62 3.44
N LEU A 235 5.40 16.23 3.06
CA LEU A 235 4.67 15.18 3.77
C LEU A 235 5.23 13.79 3.43
N SER A 236 5.31 12.96 4.46
CA SER A 236 5.57 11.52 4.35
C SER A 236 4.42 10.81 3.64
N ALA A 237 4.68 9.61 3.13
CA ALA A 237 3.69 8.75 2.50
C ALA A 237 2.51 8.45 3.43
N TYR A 238 2.77 8.26 4.73
CA TYR A 238 1.73 8.04 5.73
C TYR A 238 0.83 9.27 5.91
N GLU A 239 1.41 10.47 6.01
CA GLU A 239 0.65 11.72 6.10
C GLU A 239 -0.17 11.99 4.83
N VAL A 240 0.38 11.69 3.65
CA VAL A 240 -0.35 11.80 2.37
C VAL A 240 -1.54 10.85 2.35
N ARG A 241 -1.38 9.59 2.80
CA ARG A 241 -2.50 8.65 2.94
C ARG A 241 -3.61 9.25 3.81
N ARG A 242 -3.26 9.74 5.01
CA ARG A 242 -4.24 10.37 5.91
C ARG A 242 -4.92 11.59 5.28
N LEU A 243 -4.16 12.43 4.60
CA LEU A 243 -4.68 13.63 3.96
C LEU A 243 -5.70 13.29 2.86
N VAL A 244 -5.38 12.32 1.98
CA VAL A 244 -6.29 11.87 0.91
C VAL A 244 -7.61 11.33 1.47
N LEU A 245 -7.56 10.58 2.57
CA LEU A 245 -8.78 10.12 3.25
C LEU A 245 -9.54 11.29 3.89
N CYS A 246 -8.85 12.23 4.54
CA CYS A 246 -9.48 13.38 5.21
C CYS A 246 -10.24 14.29 4.23
N ILE A 247 -9.70 14.53 3.04
CA ILE A 247 -10.32 15.40 2.03
C ILE A 247 -11.45 14.74 1.23
N SER A 248 -11.73 13.46 1.48
CA SER A 248 -12.78 12.72 0.78
C SER A 248 -14.17 13.24 1.13
N LYS A 249 -15.12 13.11 0.21
CA LYS A 249 -16.53 13.42 0.49
C LYS A 249 -17.18 12.26 1.24
N VAL A 250 -17.79 12.56 2.37
CA VAL A 250 -18.42 11.58 3.25
C VAL A 250 -19.89 11.38 2.85
N ASP A 251 -20.38 10.14 2.94
CA ASP A 251 -21.79 9.78 2.80
C ASP A 251 -22.46 10.13 1.46
N GLU A 252 -21.68 10.19 0.38
CA GLU A 252 -22.20 10.45 -0.97
C GLU A 252 -22.45 9.19 -1.80
N ILE A 253 -21.98 8.02 -1.35
CA ILE A 253 -22.19 6.75 -2.05
C ILE A 253 -23.32 5.96 -1.39
N GLN A 254 -24.19 5.38 -2.19
CA GLN A 254 -25.23 4.45 -1.75
C GLN A 254 -24.58 3.08 -1.46
N ILE A 255 -24.35 2.81 -0.18
CA ILE A 255 -23.81 1.54 0.31
C ILE A 255 -24.96 0.60 0.72
N PRO A 256 -25.13 -0.56 0.08
CA PRO A 256 -26.12 -1.56 0.51
C PRO A 256 -25.91 -2.00 1.96
N ALA A 257 -27.00 -2.32 2.67
CA ALA A 257 -26.93 -2.80 4.06
C ALA A 257 -26.06 -4.06 4.21
N ALA A 258 -26.01 -4.93 3.19
CA ALA A 258 -25.16 -6.12 3.19
C ALA A 258 -23.65 -5.82 3.18
N THR A 259 -23.26 -4.58 2.90
CA THR A 259 -21.87 -4.12 2.78
C THR A 259 -21.58 -2.94 3.73
N SER A 260 -22.37 -2.80 4.80
CA SER A 260 -22.38 -1.63 5.69
C SER A 260 -21.08 -1.34 6.44
N GLY A 261 -20.12 -2.29 6.45
CA GLY A 261 -18.78 -2.08 7.01
C GLY A 261 -17.81 -1.31 6.11
N THR A 262 -18.24 -0.89 4.92
CA THR A 262 -17.42 -0.14 3.97
C THR A 262 -17.42 1.35 4.33
N PRO A 263 -16.26 1.99 4.55
CA PRO A 263 -16.18 3.43 4.72
C PRO A 263 -16.80 4.17 3.52
N ASN A 264 -17.73 5.09 3.79
CA ASN A 264 -18.41 5.87 2.76
C ASN A 264 -17.62 7.14 2.44
N LEU A 265 -16.39 6.94 1.98
CA LEU A 265 -15.47 8.02 1.61
C LEU A 265 -15.32 8.03 0.09
N ARG A 266 -15.92 9.03 -0.56
CA ARG A 266 -15.80 9.23 -2.00
C ARG A 266 -14.56 10.07 -2.32
N LEU A 267 -13.71 9.55 -3.20
CA LEU A 267 -12.52 10.25 -3.70
C LEU A 267 -12.86 11.65 -4.21
N GLN A 268 -12.09 12.64 -3.74
CA GLN A 268 -12.06 14.00 -4.25
C GLN A 268 -10.65 14.30 -4.79
N GLY A 269 -10.56 14.78 -6.03
CA GLY A 269 -9.30 15.17 -6.63
C GLY A 269 -9.44 15.64 -8.07
N GLY A 270 -8.39 15.52 -8.87
CA GLY A 270 -8.38 16.01 -10.24
C GLY A 270 -8.48 17.54 -10.27
N SER A 271 -9.41 18.07 -11.07
CA SER A 271 -9.54 19.51 -11.25
C SER A 271 -10.11 20.24 -10.04
N VAL A 272 -10.80 19.53 -9.14
CA VAL A 272 -11.51 20.03 -7.96
C VAL A 272 -10.79 19.70 -6.64
N LEU A 273 -9.52 19.28 -6.72
CA LEU A 273 -8.67 19.13 -5.55
C LEU A 273 -8.49 20.50 -4.90
N ASP A 274 -8.97 20.64 -3.66
CA ASP A 274 -8.82 21.84 -2.85
C ASP A 274 -8.04 21.49 -1.58
N LEU A 275 -6.81 22.00 -1.50
CA LEU A 275 -5.97 21.86 -0.32
C LEU A 275 -6.07 23.09 0.60
N GLY A 276 -6.78 24.15 0.21
CA GLY A 276 -6.86 25.42 0.97
C GLY A 276 -7.61 25.31 2.30
N SER A 277 -8.54 24.35 2.42
CA SER A 277 -9.25 24.06 3.68
C SER A 277 -8.56 22.98 4.54
N THR A 278 -7.39 22.48 4.16
CA THR A 278 -6.76 21.28 4.75
C THR A 278 -5.98 21.51 6.03
N TRP A 279 -5.75 22.77 6.43
CA TRP A 279 -5.03 23.07 7.67
C TRP A 279 -5.74 22.48 8.91
N SER A 280 -7.07 22.30 8.86
CA SER A 280 -7.83 21.63 9.92
C SER A 280 -7.65 20.10 9.97
N CYS A 281 -7.25 19.47 8.85
CA CYS A 281 -6.94 18.03 8.77
C CYS A 281 -5.53 17.70 9.29
N THR A 282 -4.57 18.59 9.10
CA THR A 282 -3.17 18.41 9.55
C THR A 282 -2.94 18.92 10.98
N SER A 283 -3.83 19.78 11.50
CA SER A 283 -3.72 20.35 12.86
C SER A 283 -4.52 19.59 13.94
N SER A 284 -5.02 18.39 13.68
CA SER A 284 -5.77 17.65 14.71
C SER A 284 -4.83 16.96 15.71
N PRO A 285 -5.19 16.90 17.01
CA PRO A 285 -4.42 16.26 18.08
C PRO A 285 -4.28 14.74 17.86
N PRO A 286 -3.60 13.99 18.75
CA PRO A 286 -3.60 12.52 18.71
C PRO A 286 -5.04 12.01 18.55
N PRO A 287 -5.24 10.87 17.88
CA PRO A 287 -6.58 10.35 17.61
C PRO A 287 -7.42 10.35 18.90
N PRO A 288 -8.72 10.71 18.82
CA PRO A 288 -9.60 10.54 19.97
C PRO A 288 -9.52 9.08 20.42
N ALA A 289 -9.45 8.85 21.74
CA ALA A 289 -9.44 7.52 22.32
C ALA A 289 -10.47 6.65 21.62
N SER A 290 -10.01 5.52 21.08
CA SER A 290 -10.84 4.58 20.32
C SER A 290 -12.13 4.34 21.09
N SER A 291 -13.28 4.57 20.44
CA SER A 291 -14.53 4.01 20.93
C SER A 291 -14.33 2.51 20.86
N SER A 292 -14.25 1.90 22.03
CA SER A 292 -14.00 0.47 22.23
C SER A 292 -14.87 -0.37 21.28
N PRO A 293 -14.31 -1.36 20.58
CA PRO A 293 -15.13 -2.36 19.92
C PRO A 293 -15.99 -3.08 20.98
N PRO A 294 -17.17 -3.58 20.60
CA PRO A 294 -18.07 -4.23 21.56
C PRO A 294 -17.36 -5.38 22.28
N PRO A 295 -17.58 -5.56 23.59
CA PRO A 295 -16.88 -6.59 24.36
C PRO A 295 -17.34 -7.99 23.91
N PHE A 296 -16.40 -8.77 23.39
CA PHE A 296 -16.58 -10.17 23.00
C PHE A 296 -15.33 -10.99 23.36
N PRO A 297 -15.46 -12.32 23.42
CA PRO A 297 -15.21 -13.11 24.62
C PRO A 297 -13.77 -13.04 25.16
N PRO A 298 -13.55 -13.17 26.49
CA PRO A 298 -12.23 -12.99 27.10
C PRO A 298 -11.22 -14.09 26.73
N GLY A 299 -9.98 -13.70 26.44
CA GLY A 299 -8.81 -14.46 26.86
C GLY A 299 -7.84 -14.98 25.79
N ALA A 300 -8.13 -14.84 24.49
CA ALA A 300 -7.23 -15.33 23.46
C ALA A 300 -6.18 -14.25 23.09
N THR A 301 -4.90 -14.56 23.31
CA THR A 301 -3.75 -13.67 23.08
C THR A 301 -2.80 -14.27 22.05
N GLN A 302 -2.04 -13.40 21.36
CA GLN A 302 -0.96 -13.77 20.45
C GLN A 302 0.36 -13.23 21.01
N THR A 303 1.40 -14.06 20.89
CA THR A 303 2.77 -13.62 21.15
C THR A 303 3.23 -12.64 20.09
N VAL A 304 3.54 -11.43 20.53
CA VAL A 304 4.36 -10.45 19.85
C VAL A 304 5.80 -10.63 20.31
N ILE A 305 6.74 -10.75 19.38
CA ILE A 305 8.17 -10.88 19.69
C ILE A 305 8.87 -9.61 19.23
N VAL A 306 9.45 -8.85 20.15
CA VAL A 306 10.33 -7.74 19.81
C VAL A 306 11.76 -8.24 19.91
N GLN A 307 12.43 -8.35 18.77
CA GLN A 307 13.84 -8.68 18.70
C GLN A 307 14.65 -7.40 18.47
N VAL A 308 15.65 -7.14 19.32
CA VAL A 308 16.54 -5.99 19.15
C VAL A 308 17.98 -6.43 19.30
N ARG A 309 18.81 -6.12 18.30
CA ARG A 309 20.26 -6.16 18.36
C ARG A 309 20.74 -4.72 18.34
N SER A 310 21.41 -4.27 19.39
CA SER A 310 22.05 -2.96 19.38
C SER A 310 23.39 -3.02 18.64
N ASP A 311 23.93 -1.83 18.36
CA ASP A 311 25.34 -1.63 18.05
C ASP A 311 26.21 -1.71 19.32
N ALA A 312 27.34 -1.01 19.32
CA ALA A 312 28.29 -0.95 20.43
C ALA A 312 27.73 -0.30 21.71
N ARG A 313 26.50 0.23 21.69
CA ARG A 313 25.88 0.95 22.83
C ARG A 313 24.48 0.41 23.15
N PRO A 314 24.36 -0.80 23.68
CA PRO A 314 23.06 -1.37 24.08
C PRO A 314 22.25 -0.55 25.09
N ALA A 315 22.92 0.25 25.93
CA ALA A 315 22.28 0.94 27.05
C ALA A 315 21.41 2.13 26.63
N GLU A 316 21.62 2.71 25.45
CA GLU A 316 20.82 3.82 24.92
C GLU A 316 19.56 3.33 24.18
N VAL A 317 19.46 2.03 23.90
CA VAL A 317 18.38 1.47 23.08
C VAL A 317 17.24 0.91 23.94
N SER A 318 16.05 1.47 23.75
CA SER A 318 14.82 1.00 24.37
C SER A 318 13.68 0.91 23.39
N TRP A 319 12.63 0.19 23.73
CA TRP A 319 11.41 0.11 22.93
C TRP A 319 10.17 0.08 23.80
N THR A 320 9.05 0.54 23.24
CA THR A 320 7.74 0.47 23.86
C THR A 320 6.70 -0.06 22.89
N ILE A 321 5.78 -0.86 23.42
CA ILE A 321 4.51 -1.25 22.81
C ILE A 321 3.42 -0.51 23.58
N THR A 322 2.63 0.29 22.88
CA THR A 322 1.46 0.98 23.44
C THR A 322 0.21 0.32 22.87
N PRO A 323 -0.44 -0.61 23.59
CA PRO A 323 -1.68 -1.22 23.11
C PRO A 323 -2.81 -0.18 23.03
N HIS A 324 -3.63 -0.27 21.99
CA HIS A 324 -4.75 0.66 21.76
C HIS A 324 -6.00 0.34 22.57
N SER A 325 -6.00 -0.79 23.29
CA SER A 325 -7.07 -1.13 24.22
C SER A 325 -7.10 -0.14 25.38
N GLN A 326 -8.26 0.46 25.65
CA GLN A 326 -8.41 1.45 26.72
C GLN A 326 -7.97 0.87 28.07
N GLY A 327 -7.06 1.59 28.76
CA GLY A 327 -6.54 1.22 30.07
C GLY A 327 -5.46 0.13 30.06
N ALA A 328 -4.93 -0.27 28.91
CA ALA A 328 -3.78 -1.17 28.86
C ALA A 328 -2.47 -0.43 29.18
N ASP A 329 -1.61 -1.10 29.93
CA ASP A 329 -0.30 -0.59 30.29
C ASP A 329 0.63 -0.54 29.06
N ILE A 330 1.48 0.49 29.02
CA ILE A 330 2.60 0.55 28.07
C ILE A 330 3.60 -0.54 28.46
N ILE A 331 3.97 -1.36 27.48
CA ILE A 331 4.90 -2.48 27.67
C ILE A 331 6.25 -2.04 27.11
N SER A 332 7.29 -2.03 27.93
CA SER A 332 8.61 -1.58 27.53
C SER A 332 9.67 -2.68 27.61
N GLY A 333 10.73 -2.53 26.84
CA GLY A 333 11.95 -3.31 27.01
C GLY A 333 13.19 -2.63 26.46
N ASP A 334 14.29 -3.36 26.49
CA ASP A 334 15.63 -2.90 26.12
C ASP A 334 16.27 -3.86 25.11
N ALA A 335 17.45 -3.48 24.60
CA ALA A 335 18.28 -4.30 23.71
C ALA A 335 19.16 -5.35 24.44
N GLY A 336 19.12 -5.41 25.76
CA GLY A 336 19.95 -6.29 26.59
C GLY A 336 21.35 -5.73 26.86
N PRO A 337 22.15 -6.38 27.72
CA PRO A 337 23.45 -5.85 28.13
C PRO A 337 24.58 -6.08 27.12
N HIS A 338 24.35 -6.91 26.09
CA HIS A 338 25.40 -7.34 25.17
C HIS A 338 25.22 -6.70 23.79
N PRO A 339 26.26 -6.00 23.28
CA PRO A 339 26.26 -5.59 21.89
C PRO A 339 26.28 -6.84 20.99
N TYR A 340 25.69 -6.74 19.80
CA TYR A 340 25.74 -7.76 18.73
C TYR A 340 24.89 -9.04 18.91
N TRP A 341 24.33 -9.32 20.09
CA TRP A 341 23.42 -10.45 20.27
C TRP A 341 21.97 -9.98 20.37
N PRO A 342 21.07 -10.45 19.48
CA PRO A 342 19.69 -10.00 19.52
C PRO A 342 18.99 -10.49 20.79
N LYS A 343 18.45 -9.57 21.59
CA LYS A 343 17.55 -9.88 22.70
C LYS A 343 16.13 -10.01 22.15
N ARG A 344 15.48 -11.13 22.46
CA ARG A 344 14.05 -11.35 22.16
C ARG A 344 13.22 -11.09 23.40
N ASN A 345 12.26 -10.20 23.26
CA ASN A 345 11.25 -9.89 24.26
C ASN A 345 9.92 -10.45 23.77
N PHE A 346 9.18 -11.12 24.66
CA PHE A 346 7.92 -11.76 24.33
C PHE A 346 6.79 -11.02 25.05
N VAL A 347 5.82 -10.54 24.28
CA VAL A 347 4.69 -9.73 24.76
C VAL A 347 3.40 -10.42 24.34
N GLN A 348 2.47 -10.59 25.27
CA GLN A 348 1.15 -11.16 24.96
C GLN A 348 0.16 -10.04 24.72
N LEU A 349 -0.36 -9.92 23.50
CA LEU A 349 -1.42 -8.97 23.17
C LEU A 349 -2.70 -9.70 22.76
N PRO A 350 -3.89 -9.14 23.02
CA PRO A 350 -5.14 -9.75 22.58
C PRO A 350 -5.19 -9.95 21.07
N TYR A 351 -5.82 -11.01 20.59
CA TYR A 351 -6.10 -11.16 19.16
C TYR A 351 -6.94 -10.00 18.64
N HIS A 352 -6.71 -9.66 17.37
CA HIS A 352 -7.40 -8.60 16.65
C HIS A 352 -7.29 -7.22 17.31
N SER A 353 -6.26 -7.02 18.15
CA SER A 353 -5.94 -5.74 18.78
C SER A 353 -4.89 -4.97 17.99
N PHE A 354 -4.79 -3.67 18.27
CA PHE A 354 -3.80 -2.78 17.69
C PHE A 354 -2.82 -2.29 18.76
N PHE A 355 -1.59 -1.99 18.35
CA PHE A 355 -0.58 -1.39 19.21
C PHE A 355 0.36 -0.49 18.41
N ASP A 356 0.88 0.55 19.05
CA ASP A 356 2.01 1.30 18.51
C ASP A 356 3.30 0.62 18.96
N PHE A 357 4.25 0.44 18.05
CA PHE A 357 5.62 0.10 18.40
C PHE A 357 6.49 1.33 18.29
N THR A 358 7.35 1.56 19.27
CA THR A 358 8.31 2.64 19.26
C THR A 358 9.66 2.08 19.64
N ILE A 359 10.69 2.42 18.87
CA ILE A 359 12.09 2.18 19.26
C ILE A 359 12.78 3.53 19.45
N ARG A 360 13.58 3.61 20.51
CA ARG A 360 14.27 4.81 20.96
C ARG A 360 15.76 4.52 21.11
N ASP A 361 16.52 5.56 20.82
CA ASP A 361 17.94 5.64 21.05
C ASP A 361 18.24 6.98 21.76
N GLU A 362 18.76 6.90 22.99
CA GLU A 362 19.13 8.10 23.76
C GLU A 362 20.34 8.83 23.15
N GLY A 363 21.17 8.15 22.35
CA GLY A 363 22.33 8.73 21.66
C GLY A 363 21.95 9.69 20.53
N GLY A 364 20.78 9.49 19.92
CA GLY A 364 20.24 10.31 18.85
C GLY A 364 20.84 9.99 17.47
N ASP A 365 21.61 8.91 17.34
CA ASP A 365 22.17 8.40 16.08
C ASP A 365 21.42 7.15 15.57
N GLY A 366 20.50 6.61 16.36
CA GLY A 366 19.80 5.37 16.09
C GLY A 366 20.68 4.17 16.44
N ILE A 367 20.29 2.97 16.00
CA ILE A 367 21.02 1.75 16.39
C ILE A 367 22.15 1.36 15.44
N GLY A 368 22.38 2.13 14.36
CA GLY A 368 23.51 1.96 13.44
C GLY A 368 23.71 0.54 12.89
N SER A 369 24.91 0.28 12.34
CA SER A 369 25.33 -1.07 11.92
C SER A 369 26.32 -1.64 12.95
N PRO A 370 26.14 -2.89 13.42
CA PRO A 370 25.23 -3.91 12.89
C PRO A 370 23.85 -3.93 13.58
N GLY A 371 23.41 -2.86 14.24
CA GLY A 371 22.12 -2.85 14.94
C GLY A 371 20.95 -3.23 14.03
N GLU A 372 20.01 -4.01 14.55
CA GLU A 372 18.77 -4.37 13.85
C GLU A 372 17.65 -4.52 14.88
N TRP A 373 16.41 -4.28 14.47
CA TRP A 373 15.24 -4.60 15.29
C TRP A 373 14.17 -5.23 14.42
N GLN A 374 13.36 -6.13 14.99
CA GLN A 374 12.28 -6.82 14.30
C GLN A 374 11.10 -6.99 15.25
N VAL A 375 9.88 -6.83 14.74
CA VAL A 375 8.65 -7.08 15.49
C VAL A 375 7.89 -8.21 14.81
N TYR A 376 7.78 -9.34 15.50
CA TYR A 376 7.00 -10.47 15.04
C TYR A 376 5.64 -10.53 15.73
N VAL A 377 4.62 -11.00 15.02
CA VAL A 377 3.33 -11.37 15.61
C VAL A 377 2.96 -12.75 15.11
N GLY A 378 2.80 -13.73 16.01
CA GLY A 378 2.49 -15.11 15.61
C GLY A 378 3.54 -15.75 14.70
N GLY A 379 4.81 -15.34 14.82
CA GLY A 379 5.92 -15.83 13.99
C GLY A 379 6.05 -15.15 12.63
N ILE A 380 5.21 -14.16 12.33
CA ILE A 380 5.28 -13.34 11.11
C ILE A 380 6.06 -12.06 11.41
N ASP A 381 7.01 -11.69 10.55
CA ASP A 381 7.71 -10.41 10.60
C ASP A 381 6.78 -9.26 10.13
N LEU A 382 6.39 -8.37 11.04
CA LEU A 382 5.53 -7.22 10.75
C LEU A 382 6.34 -5.97 10.40
N LEU A 383 7.52 -5.83 11.00
CA LEU A 383 8.39 -4.67 10.85
C LEU A 383 9.83 -5.10 11.02
N ASP A 384 10.70 -4.57 10.15
CA ASP A 384 12.13 -4.77 10.24
C ASP A 384 12.91 -3.44 10.13
N GLY A 385 13.85 -3.27 11.05
CA GLY A 385 14.75 -2.14 11.16
C GLY A 385 16.09 -2.44 10.51
N TYR A 386 16.12 -2.53 9.19
CA TYR A 386 17.34 -2.76 8.41
C TYR A 386 17.74 -1.54 7.57
N GLY A 387 19.04 -1.34 7.38
CA GLY A 387 19.57 -0.31 6.49
C GLY A 387 19.26 1.11 6.98
N LYS A 388 18.54 1.92 6.19
CA LYS A 388 18.26 3.33 6.54
C LYS A 388 17.39 3.48 7.80
N ALA A 389 16.56 2.47 8.11
CA ALA A 389 15.75 2.44 9.32
C ALA A 389 16.58 2.22 10.61
N GLN A 390 17.90 2.02 10.51
CA GLN A 390 18.82 2.00 11.66
C GLN A 390 19.18 3.39 12.15
N ASN A 391 19.13 4.40 11.27
CA ASN A 391 19.55 5.77 11.56
C ASN A 391 18.33 6.66 11.80
N PHE A 392 17.43 6.22 12.69
CA PHE A 392 16.18 6.91 12.99
C PHE A 392 16.36 8.14 13.91
N GLY A 393 17.58 8.49 14.25
CA GLY A 393 17.86 9.52 15.24
C GLY A 393 17.45 9.05 16.63
N SER A 394 16.71 9.88 17.38
CA SER A 394 16.35 9.56 18.77
C SER A 394 15.19 8.57 18.92
N GLU A 395 14.25 8.55 17.99
CA GLU A 395 13.02 7.76 18.11
C GLU A 395 12.33 7.57 16.77
N ILE A 396 11.73 6.40 16.57
CA ILE A 396 10.75 6.16 15.52
C ILE A 396 9.57 5.36 16.06
N THR A 397 8.37 5.81 15.73
CA THR A 397 7.10 5.18 16.10
C THR A 397 6.40 4.64 14.87
N TYR A 398 5.99 3.38 14.95
CA TYR A 398 5.16 2.67 14.01
C TYR A 398 3.78 2.49 14.62
N PRO A 399 2.81 3.34 14.26
CA PRO A 399 1.48 3.25 14.84
C PRO A 399 0.65 2.12 14.22
N ASP A 400 -0.42 1.74 14.92
CA ASP A 400 -1.51 0.91 14.38
C ASP A 400 -1.10 -0.53 13.93
N LEU A 401 -0.11 -1.16 14.58
CA LEU A 401 0.28 -2.54 14.27
C LEU A 401 -0.76 -3.54 14.77
N TYR A 402 -1.08 -4.52 13.93
CA TYR A 402 -2.21 -5.43 14.16
C TYR A 402 -1.79 -6.81 14.66
N VAL A 403 -2.48 -7.28 15.70
CA VAL A 403 -2.29 -8.61 16.28
C VAL A 403 -3.20 -9.62 15.59
N ALA A 404 -2.72 -10.26 14.52
CA ALA A 404 -3.50 -11.25 13.76
C ALA A 404 -3.78 -12.54 14.55
N SER A 405 -4.87 -13.23 14.23
CA SER A 405 -5.20 -14.57 14.77
C SER A 405 -4.27 -15.66 14.24
N ASP A 406 -3.74 -16.53 15.11
CA ASP A 406 -2.99 -17.73 14.74
C ASP A 406 -3.79 -18.55 13.71
N GLN A 407 -3.25 -18.67 12.49
CA GLN A 407 -3.61 -19.79 11.64
C GLN A 407 -2.75 -20.97 12.08
N SER A 408 -3.28 -21.76 13.01
CA SER A 408 -2.71 -23.03 13.42
C SER A 408 -2.43 -23.88 12.17
N GLY A 409 -1.16 -23.92 11.77
CA GLY A 409 -0.72 -24.51 10.51
C GLY A 409 0.73 -24.22 10.13
N TYR A 410 1.41 -23.28 10.79
CA TYR A 410 2.80 -22.97 10.46
C TYR A 410 3.79 -23.75 11.34
N ASN A 411 4.44 -24.74 10.73
CA ASN A 411 5.54 -25.51 11.29
C ASN A 411 6.87 -24.75 11.06
N PRO A 412 7.58 -24.29 12.12
CA PRO A 412 8.70 -23.35 12.01
C PRO A 412 10.04 -24.02 11.61
N ILE A 413 10.02 -25.19 10.98
CA ILE A 413 11.22 -25.90 10.54
C ILE A 413 11.13 -26.16 9.04
N GLY A 414 12.06 -25.56 8.29
CA GLY A 414 12.02 -25.42 6.84
C GLY A 414 11.74 -26.71 6.07
N LEU A 415 10.75 -26.64 5.19
CA LEU A 415 10.61 -27.39 3.95
C LEU A 415 9.94 -26.47 2.91
N ALA A 416 10.31 -26.68 1.64
CA ALA A 416 10.04 -25.89 0.43
C ALA A 416 8.68 -25.13 0.31
N PRO A 417 8.64 -24.01 -0.45
CA PRO A 417 7.43 -23.20 -0.61
C PRO A 417 6.28 -24.02 -1.22
N PRO A 418 5.03 -23.86 -0.76
CA PRO A 418 3.88 -24.27 -1.54
C PRO A 418 3.85 -23.42 -2.82
N SER A 419 4.19 -24.06 -3.92
CA SER A 419 3.89 -23.58 -5.27
C SER A 419 2.38 -23.38 -5.43
N GLY A 420 1.93 -22.21 -5.91
CA GLY A 420 0.66 -22.14 -6.66
C GLY A 420 -0.40 -21.10 -6.27
N GLY A 421 -0.06 -19.98 -5.61
CA GLY A 421 -0.99 -18.84 -5.53
C GLY A 421 -1.06 -18.10 -6.87
N SER A 422 -2.16 -18.24 -7.61
CA SER A 422 -2.41 -17.47 -8.84
C SER A 422 -3.01 -16.10 -8.50
N ILE A 423 -2.53 -15.07 -9.18
CA ILE A 423 -3.03 -13.69 -9.11
C ILE A 423 -3.90 -13.44 -10.35
N ASN A 424 -5.14 -12.99 -10.15
CA ASN A 424 -6.12 -12.72 -11.21
C ASN A 424 -6.93 -11.43 -10.90
N PHE A 425 -7.77 -10.99 -11.85
CA PHE A 425 -8.62 -9.78 -11.76
C PHE A 425 -9.98 -10.00 -11.13
#